data_AF-A0A7G8DI61-F1
#
_entry.id   AF-A0A7G8DI61-F1
#
_cell.length_a   1.000
_cell.length_b   1.000
_cell.length_c   1.000
_cell.angle_alpha   90.00
_cell.angle_beta   90.00
_cell.angle_gamma   90.00
#
_symmetry.space_group_name_H-M   'P 1'
#
loop_
_entity.id
_entity.type
_entity.pdbx_description
1 polymer ?
#
loop_
_entity_poly.entity_id
_entity_poly.type
_entity_poly.pdbx_seq_one_letter_code
_entity_poly.pdbx_strand_id
1 'polypeptide(L)'
;MLAGEEPGWLPGPWRLMLLGDGSPTRHLRLLTGHSVQVRLIAMDADANLSKATGGPRPAEVQELEPPLLRRQVWLNCGETTLAWAESWWNQDEAERNLSNREQPIWLSLTQGRSELFREVDGLALVTEPWLEQGFGERGPFWSRHYRFFRQGRELTVIREVFSPALERWLGEAPRRPLHATS
;
A
#
# COMPACT_ATOMS: atom_id res chain seq x y z
N MET A 1 -13.54 -11.18 3.50
CA MET A 1 -12.61 -10.29 4.23
C MET A 1 -12.14 -11.06 5.46
N LEU A 2 -10.83 -11.24 5.63
CA LEU A 2 -10.27 -11.94 6.79
C LEU A 2 -10.07 -10.92 7.90
N ALA A 3 -11.12 -10.71 8.70
CA ALA A 3 -10.97 -10.07 10.01
C ALA A 3 -10.57 -11.16 11.02
N GLY A 4 -9.31 -11.15 11.46
CA GLY A 4 -8.93 -11.69 12.77
C GLY A 4 -8.56 -13.17 12.93
N GLU A 5 -8.61 -14.04 11.91
CA GLU A 5 -8.04 -15.40 12.05
C GLU A 5 -6.55 -15.41 11.65
N GLU A 6 -5.70 -15.73 12.63
CA GLU A 6 -4.24 -15.88 12.53
C GLU A 6 -3.82 -16.46 11.16
N PRO A 7 -3.05 -15.74 10.32
CA PRO A 7 -2.57 -16.28 9.06
C PRO A 7 -1.40 -17.23 9.32
N GLY A 8 -1.64 -18.35 10.00
CA GLY A 8 -0.63 -19.37 10.29
C GLY A 8 0.00 -19.97 9.03
N TRP A 9 -0.61 -19.74 7.87
CA TRP A 9 -0.12 -20.15 6.55
C TRP A 9 0.83 -19.13 5.90
N LEU A 10 0.88 -17.87 6.36
CA LEU A 10 1.88 -16.90 5.90
C LEU A 10 3.18 -17.09 6.69
N PRO A 11 4.34 -17.18 6.01
CA PRO A 11 5.64 -17.16 6.69
C PRO A 11 5.78 -15.91 7.57
N GLY A 12 6.47 -16.04 8.71
CA GLY A 12 6.66 -14.96 9.67
C GLY A 12 7.10 -13.61 9.05
N PRO A 13 8.11 -13.57 8.16
CA PRO A 13 8.52 -12.33 7.50
C PRO A 13 7.40 -11.67 6.67
N TRP A 14 6.59 -12.46 5.98
CA TRP A 14 5.43 -11.96 5.23
C TRP A 14 4.30 -11.50 6.15
N ARG A 15 4.08 -12.17 7.29
CA ARG A 15 3.14 -11.66 8.32
C ARG A 15 3.55 -10.27 8.80
N LEU A 16 4.83 -10.07 9.11
CA LEU A 16 5.34 -8.75 9.53
C LEU A 16 5.23 -7.71 8.43
N MET A 17 5.50 -8.10 7.17
CA MET A 17 5.39 -7.18 6.03
C MET A 17 3.94 -6.78 5.72
N LEU A 18 3.00 -7.72 5.82
CA LEU A 18 1.60 -7.51 5.42
C LEU A 18 0.73 -6.98 6.57
N LEU A 19 0.88 -7.52 7.78
CA LEU A 19 0.07 -7.15 8.94
C LEU A 19 0.75 -6.16 9.88
N GLY A 20 2.04 -5.91 9.72
CA GLY A 20 2.76 -4.97 10.56
C GLY A 20 2.34 -3.51 10.31
N ASP A 21 2.36 -2.73 11.39
CA ASP A 21 2.15 -1.28 11.43
C ASP A 21 3.37 -0.48 10.95
N GLY A 22 4.49 -1.15 10.69
CA GLY A 22 5.71 -0.54 10.16
C GLY A 22 5.51 0.11 8.79
N SER A 23 6.28 1.17 8.53
CA SER A 23 6.31 1.83 7.23
C SER A 23 6.95 0.91 6.18
N PRO A 24 6.30 0.62 5.04
CA PRO A 24 6.87 -0.22 4.01
C PRO A 24 8.17 0.35 3.46
N THR A 25 8.29 1.68 3.32
CA THR A 25 9.54 2.29 2.85
C THR A 25 10.70 2.06 3.84
N ARG A 26 10.42 2.04 5.15
CA ARG A 26 11.42 1.65 6.15
C ARG A 26 11.79 0.18 6.02
N HIS A 27 10.81 -0.72 5.85
CA HIS A 27 11.07 -2.15 5.67
C HIS A 27 11.90 -2.42 4.40
N LEU A 28 11.49 -1.85 3.26
CA LEU A 28 12.21 -1.99 1.99
C LEU A 28 13.65 -1.50 2.10
N ARG A 29 13.90 -0.35 2.75
CA ARG A 29 15.27 0.13 2.99
C ARG A 29 16.09 -0.83 3.85
N LEU A 30 15.49 -1.40 4.90
CA LEU A 30 16.18 -2.35 5.78
C LEU A 30 16.50 -3.67 5.07
N LEU A 31 15.57 -4.18 4.26
CA LEU A 31 15.76 -5.43 3.52
C LEU A 31 16.78 -5.27 2.40
N THR A 32 16.70 -4.18 1.65
CA THR A 32 17.49 -3.98 0.42
C THR A 32 18.83 -3.29 0.65
N GLY A 33 18.98 -2.54 1.76
CA GLY A 33 20.10 -1.62 1.96
C GLY A 33 20.06 -0.37 1.09
N HIS A 34 19.06 -0.20 0.21
CA HIS A 34 18.96 0.92 -0.72
C HIS A 34 17.97 1.98 -0.24
N SER A 35 18.20 3.24 -0.61
CA SER A 35 17.19 4.29 -0.46
C SER A 35 15.96 3.96 -1.32
N VAL A 36 14.77 4.15 -0.75
CA VAL A 36 13.51 3.99 -1.49
C VAL A 36 13.21 5.28 -2.25
N GLN A 37 13.13 5.19 -3.57
CA GLN A 37 12.68 6.28 -4.45
C GLN A 37 11.20 6.09 -4.74
N VAL A 38 10.40 7.14 -4.49
CA VAL A 38 8.99 7.15 -4.83
C VAL A 38 8.83 7.80 -6.20
N ARG A 39 8.33 7.06 -7.18
CA ARG A 39 8.05 7.58 -8.52
C ARG A 39 6.56 7.79 -8.68
N LEU A 40 6.13 9.04 -8.86
CA LEU A 40 4.73 9.38 -9.07
C LEU A 40 4.24 8.85 -10.42
N ILE A 41 3.06 8.22 -10.41
CA ILE A 41 2.36 7.76 -11.62
C ILE A 41 1.22 8.73 -11.94
N ALA A 42 0.37 8.97 -10.95
CA ALA A 42 -0.79 9.84 -11.07
C ALA A 42 -1.13 10.47 -9.72
N MET A 43 -1.64 11.69 -9.75
CA MET A 43 -2.23 12.37 -8.59
C MET A 43 -3.30 13.33 -9.09
N ASP A 44 -4.57 12.94 -8.93
CA ASP A 44 -5.70 13.67 -9.48
C ASP A 44 -6.95 13.39 -8.63
N ALA A 45 -8.05 14.10 -8.90
CA ALA A 45 -9.36 13.76 -8.38
C ALA A 45 -9.66 12.30 -8.68
N ASP A 46 -10.10 11.57 -7.66
CA ASP A 46 -10.29 10.12 -7.73
C ASP A 46 -11.33 9.72 -8.79
N ALA A 47 -12.29 10.61 -9.11
CA ALA A 47 -13.26 10.42 -10.19
C ALA A 47 -12.65 10.46 -11.61
N ASN A 48 -11.51 11.15 -11.79
CA ASN A 48 -10.84 11.29 -13.08
C ASN A 48 -9.96 10.07 -13.41
N LEU A 49 -9.55 9.31 -12.40
CA LEU A 49 -8.65 8.18 -12.59
C LEU A 49 -9.43 6.88 -12.79
N SER A 50 -8.93 6.05 -13.72
CA SER A 50 -9.55 4.77 -14.07
C SER A 50 -9.82 3.91 -12.82
N LYS A 51 -11.03 3.39 -12.70
CA LYS A 51 -11.40 2.43 -11.63
C LYS A 51 -10.69 1.07 -11.77
N ALA A 52 -10.03 0.82 -12.91
CA ALA A 52 -9.35 -0.45 -13.18
C ALA A 52 -7.95 -0.56 -12.56
N THR A 53 -7.34 0.54 -12.13
CA THR A 53 -5.97 0.48 -11.58
C THR A 53 -6.01 -0.04 -10.13
N GLY A 54 -5.41 -1.21 -9.90
CA GLY A 54 -5.25 -1.80 -8.57
C GLY A 54 -6.43 -2.65 -8.09
N GLY A 55 -7.44 -2.86 -8.94
CA GLY A 55 -8.67 -3.57 -8.60
C GLY A 55 -9.71 -2.68 -7.89
N PRO A 56 -10.83 -3.28 -7.43
CA PRO A 56 -11.92 -2.56 -6.79
C PRO A 56 -11.42 -1.72 -5.62
N ARG A 57 -11.95 -0.50 -5.47
CA ARG A 57 -11.60 0.39 -4.36
C ARG A 57 -11.88 -0.29 -3.01
N PRO A 58 -10.99 -0.14 -2.00
CA PRO A 58 -11.31 -0.54 -0.64
C PRO A 58 -12.61 0.11 -0.15
N ALA A 59 -13.40 -0.61 0.64
CA ALA A 59 -14.72 -0.13 1.07
C ALA A 59 -14.60 1.11 1.96
N GLU A 60 -13.54 1.14 2.77
CA GLU A 60 -13.13 2.14 3.75
C GLU A 60 -12.91 3.52 3.11
N VAL A 61 -12.68 3.59 1.79
CA VAL A 61 -12.57 4.88 1.10
C VAL A 61 -13.89 5.67 1.15
N GLN A 62 -15.03 4.99 1.38
CA GLN A 62 -16.33 5.65 1.58
C GLN A 62 -16.41 6.43 2.89
N GLU A 63 -15.51 6.18 3.84
CA GLU A 63 -15.46 6.88 5.14
C GLU A 63 -14.73 8.23 5.04
N LEU A 64 -13.99 8.47 3.96
CA LEU A 64 -13.28 9.73 3.75
C LEU A 64 -14.22 10.83 3.25
N GLU A 65 -14.02 12.04 3.76
CA GLU A 65 -14.78 13.22 3.32
C GLU A 65 -14.37 13.65 1.89
N PRO A 66 -15.32 13.78 0.94
CA PRO A 66 -15.03 14.31 -0.39
C PRO A 66 -14.76 15.84 -0.35
N PRO A 67 -14.17 16.43 -1.41
CA PRO A 67 -13.72 15.80 -2.64
C PRO A 67 -12.48 14.93 -2.45
N LEU A 68 -12.46 13.77 -3.10
CA LEU A 68 -11.37 12.81 -2.96
C LEU A 68 -10.27 13.03 -4.00
N LEU A 69 -9.03 13.01 -3.53
CA LEU A 69 -7.83 12.95 -4.34
C LEU A 69 -7.21 11.56 -4.20
N ARG A 70 -6.78 10.98 -5.34
CA ARG A 70 -6.07 9.71 -5.37
C ARG A 70 -4.66 9.90 -5.92
N ARG A 71 -3.67 9.39 -5.18
CA ARG A 71 -2.25 9.39 -5.54
C ARG A 71 -1.78 7.97 -5.78
N GLN A 72 -1.08 7.71 -6.88
CA GLN A 72 -0.54 6.40 -7.28
C GLN A 72 0.96 6.50 -7.51
N VAL A 73 1.74 5.58 -6.95
CA VAL A 73 3.21 5.63 -6.97
C VAL A 73 3.83 4.25 -7.14
N TRP A 74 5.03 4.22 -7.72
CA TRP A 74 5.96 3.10 -7.61
C TRP A 74 6.98 3.35 -6.50
N LEU A 75 7.45 2.28 -5.86
CA LEU A 75 8.49 2.28 -4.85
C LEU A 75 9.69 1.48 -5.38
N ASN A 76 10.75 2.20 -5.74
CA ASN A 76 11.96 1.64 -6.32
C ASN A 76 13.08 1.58 -5.27
N CYS A 77 13.81 0.47 -5.22
CA CYS A 77 14.99 0.29 -4.40
C CYS A 77 16.18 -0.05 -5.29
N GLY A 78 17.06 0.92 -5.53
CA GLY A 78 18.04 0.81 -6.61
C GLY A 78 17.32 0.70 -7.94
N GLU A 79 17.63 -0.34 -8.72
CA GLU A 79 17.03 -0.60 -10.04
C GLU A 79 15.76 -1.46 -9.99
N THR A 80 15.35 -1.93 -8.80
CA THR A 80 14.22 -2.85 -8.66
C THR A 80 12.97 -2.14 -8.15
N THR A 81 11.86 -2.28 -8.87
CA THR A 81 10.53 -1.89 -8.40
C THR A 81 10.00 -2.96 -7.43
N LEU A 82 9.81 -2.60 -6.15
CA LEU A 82 9.44 -3.57 -5.11
C LEU A 82 8.02 -3.42 -4.59
N ALA A 83 7.40 -2.26 -4.80
CA ALA A 83 6.00 -2.07 -4.46
C ALA A 83 5.34 -1.02 -5.36
N TRP A 84 4.03 -1.18 -5.51
CA TRP A 84 3.13 -0.17 -5.99
C TRP A 84 2.25 0.26 -4.83
N ALA A 85 1.87 1.52 -4.77
CA ALA A 85 0.90 1.98 -3.79
C ALA A 85 -0.03 3.01 -4.38
N GLU A 86 -1.21 3.06 -3.81
CA GLU A 86 -2.08 4.21 -3.97
C GLU A 86 -2.71 4.61 -2.65
N SER A 87 -3.15 5.86 -2.60
CA SER A 87 -3.73 6.44 -1.40
C SER A 87 -4.86 7.39 -1.77
N TRP A 88 -5.92 7.35 -0.96
CA TRP A 88 -7.09 8.21 -1.06
C TRP A 88 -7.12 9.18 0.10
N TRP A 89 -7.48 10.42 -0.21
CA TRP A 89 -7.46 11.53 0.72
C TRP A 89 -8.63 12.45 0.44
N ASN A 90 -9.14 13.11 1.47
CA ASN A 90 -9.78 14.40 1.27
C ASN A 90 -8.78 15.36 0.59
N GLN A 91 -9.22 16.18 -0.36
CA GLN A 91 -8.34 17.07 -1.12
C GLN A 91 -7.55 18.04 -0.24
N ASP A 92 -8.19 18.65 0.76
CA ASP A 92 -7.54 19.59 1.65
C ASP A 92 -6.49 18.88 2.53
N GLU A 93 -6.78 17.66 2.96
CA GLU A 93 -5.79 16.81 3.67
C GLU A 93 -4.62 16.43 2.76
N ALA A 94 -4.87 16.14 1.49
CA ALA A 94 -3.80 15.88 0.53
C ALA A 94 -2.90 17.10 0.35
N GLU A 95 -3.46 18.30 0.21
CA GLU A 95 -2.69 19.53 0.06
C GLU A 95 -1.82 19.82 1.30
N ARG A 96 -2.34 19.56 2.49
CA ARG A 96 -1.60 19.70 3.76
C ARG A 96 -0.49 18.67 3.93
N ASN A 97 -0.76 17.41 3.61
CA ASN A 97 0.13 16.29 3.96
C ASN A 97 1.00 15.79 2.79
N LEU A 98 0.70 16.15 1.55
CA LEU A 98 1.39 15.66 0.34
C LEU A 98 2.04 16.79 -0.47
N SER A 99 2.48 17.87 0.20
CA SER A 99 3.15 19.02 -0.43
C SER A 99 4.33 18.60 -1.32
N ASN A 100 5.13 17.61 -0.88
CA ASN A 100 6.06 16.88 -1.74
C ASN A 100 5.45 15.57 -2.23
N ARG A 101 5.03 15.56 -3.50
CA ARG A 101 4.34 14.44 -4.15
C ARG A 101 5.21 13.20 -4.40
N GLU A 102 6.52 13.31 -4.21
CA GLU A 102 7.48 12.20 -4.32
C GLU A 102 8.04 11.78 -2.96
N GLN A 103 7.51 12.33 -1.87
CA GLN A 103 7.89 11.91 -0.53
C GLN A 103 7.05 10.70 -0.06
N PRO A 104 7.63 9.74 0.68
CA PRO A 104 6.88 8.71 1.39
C PRO A 104 5.86 9.32 2.37
N ILE A 105 4.62 8.82 2.35
CA ILE A 105 3.51 9.32 3.18
C ILE A 105 3.89 9.35 4.67
N TRP A 106 4.55 8.29 5.17
CA TRP A 106 4.98 8.24 6.57
C TRP A 106 5.89 9.40 6.99
N LEU A 107 6.82 9.80 6.12
CA LEU A 107 7.71 10.92 6.42
C LEU A 107 6.94 12.23 6.45
N SER A 108 5.98 12.42 5.55
CA SER A 108 5.14 13.62 5.55
C SER A 108 4.22 13.68 6.76
N LEU A 109 3.65 12.55 7.19
CA LEU A 109 2.69 12.51 8.31
C LEU A 109 3.36 12.61 9.69
N THR A 110 4.63 12.19 9.82
CA THR A 110 5.37 12.23 11.10
C THR A 110 6.20 13.50 11.28
N GLN A 111 6.30 14.36 10.26
CA GLN A 111 6.81 15.71 10.41
C GLN A 111 5.92 16.46 11.43
N GLY A 112 6.46 16.72 12.61
CA GLY A 112 5.73 17.32 13.75
C GLY A 112 5.41 16.37 14.91
N ARG A 113 5.78 15.08 14.83
CA ARG A 113 5.56 14.06 15.89
C ARG A 113 4.10 13.86 16.29
N SER A 114 3.17 14.11 15.39
CA SER A 114 1.74 13.85 15.61
C SER A 114 1.48 12.36 15.78
N GLU A 115 0.63 12.00 16.73
CA GLU A 115 0.17 10.63 16.92
C GLU A 115 -0.69 10.20 15.72
N LEU A 116 -0.36 9.04 15.17
CA LEU A 116 -1.05 8.43 14.04
C LEU A 116 -1.36 6.99 14.42
N PHE A 117 -2.62 6.61 14.32
CA PHE A 117 -3.04 5.23 14.50
C PHE A 117 -3.23 4.58 13.12
N ARG A 118 -2.85 3.30 12.99
CA ARG A 118 -3.03 2.52 11.77
C ARG A 118 -3.84 1.27 12.09
N GLU A 119 -4.80 0.98 11.21
CA GLU A 119 -5.58 -0.26 11.25
C GLU A 119 -5.45 -0.98 9.91
N VAL A 120 -4.95 -2.22 9.91
CA VAL A 120 -4.89 -3.03 8.69
C VAL A 120 -6.25 -3.65 8.45
N ASP A 121 -6.94 -3.17 7.43
CA ASP A 121 -8.34 -3.51 7.15
C ASP A 121 -8.48 -4.79 6.33
N GLY A 122 -7.50 -5.09 5.45
CA GLY A 122 -7.54 -6.36 4.74
C GLY A 122 -6.36 -6.68 3.83
N LEU A 123 -6.23 -7.98 3.55
CA LEU A 123 -5.26 -8.57 2.63
C LEU A 123 -5.97 -9.11 1.38
N ALA A 124 -5.27 -9.07 0.24
CA ALA A 124 -5.75 -9.63 -1.01
C ALA A 124 -4.60 -10.14 -1.88
N LEU A 125 -4.92 -11.03 -2.82
CA LEU A 125 -4.08 -11.32 -3.97
C LEU A 125 -4.64 -10.59 -5.18
N VAL A 126 -3.80 -9.84 -5.89
CA VAL A 126 -4.19 -9.06 -7.06
C VAL A 126 -3.47 -9.60 -8.29
N THR A 127 -4.19 -9.71 -9.41
CA THR A 127 -3.62 -10.14 -10.69
C THR A 127 -3.97 -9.11 -11.75
N GLU A 128 -2.99 -8.31 -12.16
CA GLU A 128 -3.18 -7.26 -13.15
C GLU A 128 -2.00 -7.23 -14.13
N PRO A 129 -2.22 -7.25 -15.46
CA PRO A 129 -1.12 -7.26 -16.44
C PRO A 129 -0.15 -6.07 -16.32
N TRP A 130 -0.64 -4.89 -15.97
CA TRP A 130 0.20 -3.71 -15.82
C TRP A 130 1.09 -3.77 -14.56
N LEU A 131 0.68 -4.51 -13.51
CA LEU A 131 1.53 -4.81 -12.37
C LEU A 131 2.65 -5.77 -12.78
N GLU A 132 2.35 -6.79 -13.60
CA GLU A 132 3.38 -7.70 -14.11
C GLU A 132 4.43 -6.94 -14.93
N GLN A 133 4.00 -6.01 -15.80
CA GLN A 133 4.90 -5.16 -16.55
C GLN A 133 5.73 -4.24 -15.64
N GLY A 134 5.11 -3.63 -14.62
CA GLY A 134 5.79 -2.70 -13.71
C GLY A 134 6.78 -3.38 -12.77
N PHE A 135 6.48 -4.59 -12.32
CA PHE A 135 7.37 -5.39 -11.47
C PHE A 135 8.38 -6.23 -12.25
N GLY A 136 8.10 -6.54 -13.52
CA GLY A 136 8.89 -7.49 -14.31
C GLY A 136 8.73 -8.95 -13.86
N GLU A 137 7.70 -9.24 -13.06
CA GLU A 137 7.45 -10.53 -12.41
C GLU A 137 5.98 -10.92 -12.58
N ARG A 138 5.70 -12.21 -12.68
CA ARG A 138 4.31 -12.70 -12.81
C ARG A 138 3.60 -12.74 -11.46
N GLY A 139 2.32 -12.40 -11.50
CA GLY A 139 1.44 -12.45 -10.34
C GLY A 139 1.07 -13.89 -9.92
N PRO A 140 0.13 -14.03 -8.95
CA PRO A 140 -0.57 -12.93 -8.28
C PRO A 140 0.32 -12.21 -7.25
N PHE A 141 -0.06 -10.99 -6.89
CA PHE A 141 0.70 -10.10 -6.01
C PHE A 141 0.02 -9.94 -4.67
N TRP A 142 0.79 -10.00 -3.58
CA TRP A 142 0.28 -9.69 -2.26
C TRP A 142 -0.06 -8.22 -2.14
N SER A 143 -1.27 -7.94 -1.68
CA SER A 143 -1.79 -6.61 -1.45
C SER A 143 -2.31 -6.49 -0.03
N ARG A 144 -2.17 -5.30 0.54
CA ARG A 144 -2.84 -4.91 1.78
C ARG A 144 -3.45 -3.54 1.62
N HIS A 145 -4.47 -3.27 2.41
CA HIS A 145 -4.95 -1.91 2.61
C HIS A 145 -5.20 -1.64 4.08
N TYR A 146 -5.10 -0.36 4.43
CA TYR A 146 -5.22 0.11 5.80
C TYR A 146 -5.63 1.58 5.83
N ARG A 147 -6.23 1.98 6.94
CA ARG A 147 -6.53 3.37 7.29
C ARG A 147 -5.47 3.96 8.20
N PHE A 148 -5.19 5.24 8.00
CA PHE A 148 -4.57 6.07 9.03
C PHE A 148 -5.63 6.94 9.70
N PHE A 149 -5.51 7.09 11.01
CA PHE A 149 -6.36 7.96 11.81
C PHE A 149 -5.52 9.05 12.47
N ARG A 150 -6.12 10.24 12.59
CA ARG A 150 -5.59 11.36 13.37
C ARG A 150 -6.72 11.91 14.23
N GLN A 151 -6.49 11.99 15.55
CA GLN A 151 -7.49 12.49 16.51
C GLN A 151 -8.85 11.75 16.41
N GLY A 152 -8.81 10.44 16.20
CA GLY A 152 -10.02 9.60 16.11
C GLY A 152 -10.80 9.70 14.80
N ARG A 153 -10.24 10.37 13.78
CA ARG A 153 -10.86 10.51 12.45
C ARG A 153 -9.97 9.91 11.36
N GLU A 154 -10.60 9.33 10.35
CA GLU A 154 -9.97 8.74 9.17
C GLU A 154 -9.28 9.86 8.36
N LEU A 155 -7.96 9.71 8.18
CA LEU A 155 -7.13 10.67 7.45
C LEU A 155 -6.91 10.25 6.00
N THR A 156 -6.61 8.98 5.80
CA THR A 156 -6.34 8.41 4.48
C THR A 156 -6.53 6.91 4.49
N VAL A 157 -6.90 6.36 3.34
CA VAL A 157 -6.83 4.93 3.04
C VAL A 157 -5.67 4.70 2.11
N ILE A 158 -4.86 3.68 2.37
CA ILE A 158 -3.70 3.31 1.56
C ILE A 158 -3.84 1.86 1.13
N ARG A 159 -3.62 1.59 -0.15
CA ARG A 159 -3.43 0.25 -0.70
C ARG A 159 -2.01 0.09 -1.20
N GLU A 160 -1.38 -1.01 -0.84
CA GLU A 160 -0.02 -1.37 -1.23
C GLU A 160 -0.03 -2.75 -1.87
N VAL A 161 0.68 -2.89 -2.98
CA VAL A 161 0.89 -4.15 -3.68
C VAL A 161 2.38 -4.42 -3.77
N PHE A 162 2.79 -5.64 -3.44
CA PHE A 162 4.18 -6.02 -3.25
C PHE A 162 4.69 -6.93 -4.37
N SER A 163 5.89 -6.65 -4.86
CA SER A 163 6.57 -7.45 -5.88
C SER A 163 6.97 -8.82 -5.34
N PRO A 164 6.86 -9.92 -6.12
CA PRO A 164 7.38 -11.23 -5.75
C PRO A 164 8.90 -11.22 -5.59
N ALA A 165 9.60 -10.24 -6.17
CA ALA A 165 11.03 -10.04 -5.98
C ALA A 165 11.41 -9.86 -4.48
N LEU A 166 10.47 -9.55 -3.59
CA LEU A 166 10.71 -9.50 -2.14
C LEU A 166 10.96 -10.88 -1.51
N GLU A 167 10.57 -11.97 -2.16
CA GLU A 167 10.77 -13.34 -1.66
C GLU A 167 12.26 -13.65 -1.43
N ARG A 168 13.18 -12.97 -2.14
CA ARG A 168 14.63 -13.12 -1.93
C ARG A 168 15.10 -12.71 -0.52
N TRP A 169 14.32 -11.89 0.20
CA TRP A 169 14.61 -11.49 1.58
C TRP A 169 13.60 -12.05 2.58
N LEU A 170 12.33 -12.19 2.17
CA LEU A 170 11.24 -12.59 3.05
C LEU A 170 10.96 -14.11 3.03
N GLY A 171 11.60 -14.85 2.13
CA GLY A 171 11.25 -16.23 1.80
C GLY A 171 10.06 -16.31 0.85
N GLU A 172 9.79 -17.50 0.33
CA GLU A 172 8.67 -17.74 -0.60
C GLU A 172 7.33 -17.41 0.05
N ALA A 173 6.46 -16.69 -0.67
CA ALA A 173 5.09 -16.47 -0.23
C ALA A 173 4.16 -17.49 -0.88
N PRO A 174 3.20 -18.08 -0.14
CA PRO A 174 2.08 -18.75 -0.79
C PRO A 174 1.29 -17.72 -1.62
N ARG A 175 1.32 -17.86 -2.95
CA ARG A 175 0.64 -16.98 -3.91
C ARG A 175 -0.55 -17.67 -4.56
N ARG A 176 -1.30 -18.44 -3.77
CA ARG A 176 -2.53 -19.10 -4.22
C ARG A 176 -3.73 -18.41 -3.57
N PRO A 177 -4.85 -18.23 -4.29
CA PRO A 177 -6.09 -17.79 -3.66
C PRO A 177 -6.40 -18.77 -2.52
N LEU A 178 -6.45 -18.26 -1.29
CA LEU A 178 -7.04 -19.03 -0.19
C LEU A 178 -8.49 -19.25 -0.59
N HIS A 179 -8.92 -20.51 -0.49
CA HIS A 179 -10.22 -21.00 -0.92
C HIS A 179 -11.32 -19.91 -0.91
N ALA A 180 -11.88 -19.64 -2.09
CA ALA A 180 -13.25 -19.17 -2.16
C ALA A 180 -14.09 -20.29 -1.54
N THR A 181 -14.37 -20.20 -0.24
CA THR A 181 -15.45 -20.96 0.36
C THR A 181 -16.72 -20.49 -0.33
N SER A 182 -17.25 -21.37 -1.17
CA SER A 182 -18.60 -21.34 -1.73
C SER A 182 -19.66 -21.16 -0.65
#